data_AF-A0A254QSB9-F1
#
_entry.id   AF-A0A254QSB9-F1
#
_cell.length_a   1.000
_cell.length_b   1.000
_cell.length_c   1.000
_cell.angle_alpha   90.00
_cell.angle_beta   90.00
_cell.angle_gamma   90.00
#
_symmetry.space_group_name_H-M   'P 1'
#
loop_
_entity.id
_entity.type
_entity.pdbx_description
1 polymer ?
#
loop_
_entity_poly.entity_id
_entity_poly.type
_entity_poly.pdbx_seq_one_letter_code
_entity_poly.pdbx_strand_id
1 'polypeptide(L)'
;MEGLGQGAYIVCAAGAAKHHLSSCDWGSRPHYVPVERAITTKVPDVSIADGEVLRIEVTDYADRLSREAATPFGVLLPGVYFRRPGRVNRSGGITAYEITIPRAQRLLIRWESSLKATDARGTALGLESDLLSALQTDGSGAAKLALRLD
;
A
#
# COMPACT_ATOMS: atom_id res chain seq x y z
N MET A 1 -3.14 -23.32 28.48
CA MET A 1 -3.13 -22.08 27.68
C MET A 1 -3.09 -20.93 28.66
N GLU A 2 -1.96 -20.23 28.76
CA GLU A 2 -1.86 -19.02 29.58
C GLU A 2 -2.63 -17.89 28.88
N GLY A 3 -3.51 -17.21 29.62
CA GLY A 3 -4.22 -16.04 29.11
C GLY A 3 -3.28 -14.86 28.90
N LEU A 4 -3.70 -13.88 28.09
CA LEU A 4 -2.98 -12.61 27.99
C LEU A 4 -2.93 -11.93 29.36
N GLY A 5 -1.77 -11.38 29.71
CA GLY A 5 -1.59 -10.59 30.93
C GLY A 5 -2.41 -9.29 30.91
N GLN A 6 -2.45 -8.60 32.05
CA GLN A 6 -3.05 -7.26 32.11
C GLN A 6 -2.21 -6.29 31.29
N GLY A 7 -2.84 -5.52 30.42
CA GLY A 7 -2.16 -4.54 29.57
C GLY A 7 -3.01 -3.98 28.44
N ALA A 8 -2.45 -3.04 27.69
CA ALA A 8 -3.03 -2.55 26.44
C ALA A 8 -2.43 -3.33 25.27
N TYR A 9 -3.28 -3.88 24.42
CA TYR A 9 -2.86 -4.68 23.27
C TYR A 9 -3.32 -4.03 21.97
N ILE A 10 -2.49 -4.14 20.94
CA ILE A 10 -2.86 -3.74 19.57
C ILE A 10 -3.38 -4.99 18.88
N VAL A 11 -4.56 -4.90 18.28
CA VAL A 11 -5.15 -6.01 17.52
C VAL A 11 -5.02 -5.72 16.03
N CYS A 12 -4.31 -6.61 15.35
CA CYS A 12 -4.23 -6.63 13.89
C CYS A 12 -4.91 -7.90 13.38
N ALA A 13 -5.88 -7.75 12.47
CA ALA A 13 -6.39 -8.87 11.69
C ALA A 13 -5.37 -9.19 10.59
N ALA A 14 -5.01 -10.47 10.49
CA ALA A 14 -4.25 -11.05 9.40
C ALA A 14 -5.14 -12.10 8.72
N GLY A 15 -5.22 -12.08 7.39
CA GLY A 15 -5.98 -13.07 6.63
C GLY A 15 -5.08 -13.97 5.78
N ALA A 16 -5.64 -15.12 5.39
CA ALA A 16 -4.89 -16.19 4.70
C ALA A 16 -4.64 -15.94 3.20
N ALA A 17 -5.35 -14.99 2.59
CA ALA A 17 -5.10 -14.60 1.19
C ALA A 17 -4.23 -13.34 1.16
N LYS A 18 -3.28 -13.27 0.22
CA LYS A 18 -2.30 -12.16 0.04
C LYS A 18 -2.93 -10.77 -0.09
N HIS A 19 -4.25 -10.68 -0.29
CA HIS A 19 -5.01 -9.44 -0.47
C HIS A 19 -5.97 -9.15 0.70
N HIS A 20 -6.08 -10.07 1.68
CA HIS A 20 -7.16 -10.08 2.68
C HIS A 20 -6.66 -9.85 4.11
N LEU A 21 -5.78 -8.88 4.39
CA LEU A 21 -5.74 -8.06 5.64
C LEU A 21 -4.31 -7.79 6.18
N SER A 22 -4.05 -6.50 6.45
CA SER A 22 -3.31 -6.03 7.63
C SER A 22 -4.11 -4.88 8.27
N SER A 23 -5.15 -5.17 9.06
CA SER A 23 -6.12 -4.15 9.52
C SER A 23 -5.49 -2.99 10.32
N CYS A 24 -4.27 -3.16 10.84
CA CYS A 24 -3.49 -2.11 11.49
C CYS A 24 -2.98 -1.03 10.52
N ASP A 25 -2.86 -1.35 9.23
CA ASP A 25 -2.49 -0.40 8.18
C ASP A 25 -3.72 0.28 7.55
N TRP A 26 -4.92 -0.34 7.69
CA TRP A 26 -6.14 0.00 6.95
C TRP A 26 -7.20 0.77 7.74
N GLY A 27 -6.85 1.36 8.89
CA GLY A 27 -7.78 2.12 9.74
C GLY A 27 -7.38 3.58 9.94
N SER A 28 -8.33 4.44 10.28
CA SER A 28 -8.05 5.84 10.66
C SER A 28 -7.25 5.95 11.97
N ARG A 29 -7.29 4.92 12.82
CA ARG A 29 -6.53 4.79 14.08
C ARG A 29 -6.26 3.31 14.41
N PRO A 30 -5.13 2.98 15.05
CA PRO A 30 -4.92 1.65 15.61
C PRO A 30 -5.98 1.33 16.67
N HIS A 31 -6.49 0.10 16.69
CA HIS A 31 -7.45 -0.35 17.70
C HIS A 31 -6.69 -0.90 18.91
N TYR A 32 -6.77 -0.18 20.02
CA TYR A 32 -6.21 -0.58 21.30
C TYR A 32 -7.29 -1.26 22.14
N VAL A 33 -6.97 -2.45 22.65
CA VAL A 33 -7.87 -3.22 23.51
C VAL A 33 -7.24 -3.29 24.90
N PRO A 34 -7.87 -2.69 25.92
CA PRO A 34 -7.45 -2.90 27.30
C PRO A 34 -7.87 -4.30 27.75
N VAL A 35 -6.92 -5.04 28.31
CA VAL A 35 -7.14 -6.33 28.97
C VAL A 35 -6.90 -6.13 30.46
N GLU A 36 -7.95 -6.30 31.26
CA GLU A 36 -7.87 -6.25 32.72
C GLU A 36 -7.51 -7.62 33.31
N ARG A 37 -7.19 -7.66 34.61
CA ARG A 37 -6.77 -8.86 35.36
C ARG A 37 -7.92 -9.89 35.39
N ALA A 38 -7.96 -10.70 34.33
CA ALA A 38 -8.85 -11.81 34.02
C ALA A 38 -10.23 -11.48 33.40
N ILE A 39 -10.58 -12.35 32.43
CA ILE A 39 -11.86 -12.61 31.75
C ILE A 39 -12.09 -11.79 30.47
N THR A 40 -11.56 -12.31 29.36
CA THR A 40 -12.16 -12.24 28.02
C THR A 40 -12.78 -10.87 27.64
N THR A 41 -11.96 -9.91 27.21
CA THR A 41 -12.47 -8.65 26.64
C THR A 41 -13.08 -8.90 25.26
N LYS A 42 -14.34 -8.49 25.05
CA LYS A 42 -14.91 -8.36 23.70
C LYS A 42 -14.30 -7.14 23.02
N VAL A 43 -13.63 -7.36 21.90
CA VAL A 43 -13.19 -6.27 21.02
C VAL A 43 -14.46 -5.63 20.41
N PRO A 44 -14.65 -4.30 20.49
CA PRO A 44 -15.76 -3.62 19.81
C PRO A 44 -15.79 -3.98 18.32
N ASP A 45 -16.95 -3.93 17.67
CA ASP A 45 -17.08 -4.25 16.24
C ASP A 45 -16.08 -3.43 15.42
N VAL A 46 -14.99 -4.08 15.01
CA VAL A 46 -13.96 -3.49 14.16
C VAL A 46 -14.45 -3.61 12.72
N SER A 47 -14.71 -2.47 12.08
CA SER A 47 -14.97 -2.46 10.64
C SER A 47 -13.65 -2.73 9.91
N ILE A 48 -13.56 -3.90 9.29
CA ILE A 48 -12.41 -4.29 8.48
C ILE A 48 -12.69 -3.80 7.06
N ALA A 49 -11.83 -2.92 6.54
CA ALA A 49 -11.89 -2.50 5.14
C ALA A 49 -11.26 -3.59 4.26
N ASP A 50 -11.94 -3.93 3.16
CA ASP A 50 -11.39 -4.81 2.14
C ASP A 50 -10.20 -4.14 1.43
N GLY A 51 -9.12 -4.91 1.27
CA GLY A 51 -7.94 -4.52 0.53
C GLY A 51 -7.93 -5.01 -0.92
N GLU A 52 -7.16 -4.33 -1.76
CA GLU A 52 -6.72 -4.83 -3.05
C GLU A 52 -5.22 -4.59 -3.22
N VAL A 53 -4.57 -5.40 -4.07
CA VAL A 53 -3.16 -5.20 -4.41
C VAL A 53 -3.09 -4.35 -5.66
N LEU A 54 -2.43 -3.20 -5.54
CA LEU A 54 -2.06 -2.36 -6.65
C LEU A 54 -0.63 -2.73 -7.09
N ARG A 55 -0.51 -3.12 -8.35
CA ARG A 55 0.79 -3.38 -8.98
C ARG A 55 1.26 -2.14 -9.72
N ILE A 56 2.48 -1.68 -9.44
CA ILE A 56 3.08 -0.50 -10.06
C ILE A 56 4.28 -0.97 -10.86
N GLU A 57 4.22 -0.84 -12.18
CA GLU A 57 5.28 -1.25 -13.09
C GLU A 57 6.00 -0.02 -13.61
N VAL A 58 7.29 0.07 -13.28
CA VAL A 58 8.15 1.16 -13.73
C VAL A 58 9.07 0.65 -14.83
N THR A 59 8.97 1.25 -16.01
CA THR A 59 9.92 1.03 -17.09
C THR A 59 11.17 1.88 -16.82
N ASP A 60 12.27 1.20 -16.48
CA ASP A 60 13.58 1.73 -16.12
C ASP A 60 14.69 0.73 -16.50
N TYR A 61 15.20 0.85 -17.72
CA TYR A 61 16.23 -0.03 -18.27
C TYR A 61 17.54 -0.02 -17.49
N ALA A 62 17.89 1.10 -16.86
CA ALA A 62 19.16 1.26 -16.15
C ALA A 62 19.08 0.94 -14.65
N ASP A 63 17.89 0.60 -14.13
CA ASP A 63 17.65 0.43 -12.68
C ASP A 63 18.03 1.68 -11.88
N ARG A 64 17.91 2.87 -12.50
CA ARG A 64 18.20 4.16 -11.88
C ARG A 64 17.35 4.36 -10.64
N LEU A 65 16.08 3.99 -10.70
CA LEU A 65 15.17 4.18 -9.57
C LEU A 65 15.66 3.47 -8.32
N SER A 66 16.08 2.21 -8.44
CA SER A 66 16.58 1.42 -7.31
C SER A 66 17.95 1.89 -6.81
N ARG A 67 18.77 2.51 -7.68
CA ARG A 67 20.13 2.97 -7.34
C ARG A 67 20.14 4.35 -6.71
N GLU A 68 19.31 5.25 -7.23
CA GLU A 68 19.28 6.67 -6.84
C GLU A 68 18.27 6.92 -5.72
N ALA A 69 17.24 6.07 -5.60
CA ALA A 69 16.20 6.21 -4.60
C ALA A 69 15.84 4.86 -3.99
N ALA A 70 16.31 4.62 -2.76
CA ALA A 70 15.94 3.41 -2.00
C ALA A 70 14.40 3.28 -1.84
N THR A 71 13.70 4.41 -1.76
CA THR A 71 12.22 4.47 -1.65
C THR A 71 11.66 5.64 -2.48
N PRO A 72 11.51 5.45 -3.80
CA PRO A 72 11.31 6.54 -4.78
C PRO A 72 9.92 7.17 -4.80
N PHE A 73 8.91 6.48 -4.28
CA PHE A 73 7.53 6.94 -4.27
C PHE A 73 6.70 6.17 -3.24
N GLY A 74 5.51 6.68 -2.98
CA GLY A 74 4.52 5.99 -2.16
C GLY A 74 3.10 6.47 -2.48
N VAL A 75 2.14 5.87 -1.81
CA VAL A 75 0.71 6.21 -1.92
C VAL A 75 0.30 6.95 -0.65
N LEU A 76 -0.29 8.12 -0.83
CA LEU A 76 -0.99 8.89 0.19
C LEU A 76 -2.47 8.51 0.16
N LEU A 77 -3.03 8.21 1.33
CA LEU A 77 -4.42 7.85 1.49
C LEU A 77 -5.14 8.92 2.31
N PRO A 78 -6.35 9.35 1.92
CA PRO A 78 -7.11 10.33 2.70
C PRO A 78 -7.32 9.88 4.15
N GLY A 79 -6.78 10.64 5.11
CA GLY A 79 -6.95 10.40 6.54
C GLY A 79 -5.97 9.39 7.17
N VAL A 80 -5.04 8.78 6.42
CA VAL A 80 -4.06 7.79 6.92
C VAL A 80 -2.71 7.87 6.17
N TYR A 81 -1.67 7.39 6.86
CA TYR A 81 -0.26 7.24 6.49
C TYR A 81 0.12 7.13 5.00
N PHE A 82 1.26 7.76 4.68
CA PHE A 82 2.04 7.50 3.46
C PHE A 82 2.62 6.09 3.47
N ARG A 83 2.38 5.32 2.40
CA ARG A 83 2.85 3.94 2.27
C ARG A 83 3.75 3.74 1.06
N ARG A 84 4.85 3.02 1.27
CA ARG A 84 5.81 2.68 0.22
C ARG A 84 5.51 1.28 -0.33
N PRO A 85 5.50 1.10 -1.66
CA PRO A 85 5.35 -0.21 -2.26
C PRO A 85 6.66 -1.01 -2.15
N GLY A 86 6.55 -2.32 -2.04
CA GLY A 86 7.70 -3.22 -2.04
C GLY A 86 8.04 -3.66 -3.46
N ARG A 87 9.32 -3.72 -3.82
CA ARG A 87 9.76 -4.32 -5.10
C ARG A 87 9.51 -5.83 -5.05
N VAL A 88 8.78 -6.36 -6.04
CA VAL A 88 8.41 -7.79 -6.09
C VAL A 88 9.04 -8.53 -7.26
N ASN A 89 9.34 -7.84 -8.36
CA ASN A 89 9.94 -8.46 -9.53
C ASN A 89 10.75 -7.44 -10.34
N ARG A 90 11.70 -7.92 -11.12
CA ARG A 90 12.32 -7.17 -12.22
C ARG A 90 12.51 -8.10 -13.40
N SER A 91 12.03 -7.69 -14.57
CA SER A 91 12.17 -8.43 -15.82
C SER A 91 12.53 -7.46 -16.94
N GLY A 92 13.70 -7.66 -17.54
CA GLY A 92 14.25 -6.73 -18.53
C GLY A 92 14.33 -5.30 -17.99
N GLY A 93 13.70 -4.37 -18.71
CA GLY A 93 13.62 -2.96 -18.32
C GLY A 93 12.46 -2.61 -17.40
N ILE A 94 11.65 -3.57 -16.93
CA ILE A 94 10.48 -3.29 -16.09
C ILE A 94 10.74 -3.78 -14.66
N THR A 95 10.56 -2.89 -13.68
CA THR A 95 10.54 -3.22 -12.26
C THR A 95 9.12 -3.14 -11.74
N ALA A 96 8.63 -4.21 -11.13
CA ALA A 96 7.31 -4.26 -10.53
C ALA A 96 7.40 -4.07 -9.01
N TYR A 97 6.52 -3.21 -8.52
CA TYR A 97 6.31 -2.94 -7.11
C TYR A 97 4.85 -3.26 -6.75
N GLU A 98 4.61 -3.67 -5.52
CA GLU A 98 3.27 -3.96 -5.03
C GLU A 98 3.00 -3.24 -3.72
N ILE A 99 1.75 -2.77 -3.59
CA ILE A 99 1.22 -2.17 -2.38
C ILE A 99 -0.24 -2.59 -2.24
N THR A 100 -0.60 -3.07 -1.05
CA THR A 100 -2.01 -3.24 -0.71
C THR A 100 -2.61 -1.86 -0.47
N ILE A 101 -3.85 -1.62 -0.90
CA ILE A 101 -4.64 -0.38 -0.73
C ILE A 101 -6.10 -0.74 -0.37
N PRO A 102 -6.91 0.17 0.21
CA PRO A 102 -8.29 -0.11 0.56
C PRO A 102 -9.24 0.13 -0.64
N ARG A 103 -10.18 -0.79 -0.87
CA ARG A 103 -11.17 -0.74 -1.97
C ARG A 103 -12.27 0.28 -1.71
N ALA A 104 -11.97 1.58 -1.75
CA ALA A 104 -12.96 2.68 -1.76
C ALA A 104 -12.33 4.08 -1.76
N GLN A 105 -11.00 4.20 -1.69
CA GLN A 105 -10.36 5.51 -1.45
C GLN A 105 -9.75 6.10 -2.71
N ARG A 106 -9.76 7.44 -2.77
CA ARG A 106 -9.01 8.18 -3.79
C ARG A 106 -7.51 7.94 -3.56
N LEU A 107 -6.82 7.56 -4.63
CA LEU A 107 -5.40 7.23 -4.59
C LEU A 107 -4.57 8.44 -5.05
N LEU A 108 -3.73 8.95 -4.17
CA LEU A 108 -2.72 9.94 -4.53
C LEU A 108 -1.35 9.26 -4.50
N ILE A 109 -0.64 9.25 -5.63
CA ILE A 109 0.77 8.86 -5.62
C ILE A 109 1.60 10.08 -5.31
N ARG A 110 2.56 9.91 -4.40
CA ARG A 110 3.59 10.90 -4.13
C ARG A 110 4.92 10.39 -4.64
N TRP A 111 5.47 11.09 -5.63
CA TRP A 111 6.78 10.83 -6.20
C TRP A 111 7.84 11.57 -5.38
N GLU A 112 8.79 10.82 -4.82
CA GLU A 112 9.85 11.33 -3.93
C GLU A 112 11.25 11.15 -4.54
N SER A 113 11.34 11.06 -5.86
CA SER A 113 12.61 10.94 -6.59
C SER A 113 12.88 12.19 -7.43
N SER A 114 14.16 12.52 -7.62
CA SER A 114 14.62 13.53 -8.58
C SER A 114 14.47 13.06 -10.04
N LEU A 115 14.28 11.77 -10.26
CA LEU A 115 14.04 11.22 -11.60
C LEU A 115 12.68 11.66 -12.10
N LYS A 116 12.61 12.03 -13.37
CA LYS A 116 11.33 12.35 -14.02
C LYS A 116 10.62 11.06 -14.38
N ALA A 117 9.33 11.01 -14.07
CA ALA A 117 8.48 9.89 -14.40
C ALA A 117 7.18 10.37 -15.05
N THR A 118 6.65 9.56 -15.94
CA THR A 118 5.34 9.75 -16.57
C THR A 118 4.46 8.52 -16.37
N ASP A 119 3.15 8.71 -16.32
CA ASP A 119 2.18 7.61 -16.36
C ASP A 119 2.03 7.03 -17.78
N ALA A 120 1.21 5.99 -17.92
CA ALA A 120 0.92 5.35 -19.20
C ALA A 120 0.30 6.27 -20.27
N ARG A 121 -0.20 7.45 -19.88
CA ARG A 121 -0.80 8.45 -20.75
C ARG A 121 0.17 9.58 -21.07
N GLY A 122 1.39 9.55 -20.53
CA GLY A 122 2.40 10.60 -20.70
C GLY A 122 2.26 11.76 -19.71
N THR A 123 1.41 11.65 -18.69
CA THR A 123 1.27 12.68 -17.65
C THR A 123 2.48 12.61 -16.72
N ALA A 124 3.16 13.74 -16.50
CA ALA A 124 4.27 13.80 -15.56
C ALA A 124 3.81 13.57 -14.11
N LEU A 125 4.58 12.77 -13.37
CA LEU A 125 4.39 12.55 -11.93
C LEU A 125 5.07 13.66 -11.12
N GLY A 126 4.34 14.21 -10.16
CA GLY A 126 4.81 15.22 -9.23
C GLY A 126 4.82 14.74 -7.78
N LEU A 127 5.07 15.69 -6.86
CA LEU A 127 5.03 15.47 -5.41
C LEU A 127 3.73 14.83 -4.94
N GLU A 128 2.61 15.20 -5.53
CA GLU A 128 1.32 14.54 -5.36
C GLU A 128 0.64 14.49 -6.73
N SER A 129 0.17 13.31 -7.13
CA SER A 129 -0.47 13.10 -8.42
C SER A 129 -1.64 12.15 -8.26
N ASP A 130 -2.82 12.60 -8.69
CA ASP A 130 -4.01 11.75 -8.76
C ASP A 130 -3.89 10.83 -9.99
N LEU A 131 -3.67 9.55 -9.74
CA LEU A 131 -3.49 8.55 -10.78
C LEU A 131 -4.72 7.68 -10.99
N LEU A 132 -5.89 8.08 -10.46
CA LEU A 132 -7.12 7.33 -10.64
C LEU A 132 -7.43 7.12 -12.14
N SER A 133 -7.17 8.13 -12.96
CA SER A 133 -7.37 8.03 -14.41
C SER A 133 -6.31 7.15 -15.11
N ALA A 134 -5.12 7.01 -14.52
CA ALA A 134 -4.06 6.17 -15.06
C ALA A 134 -4.18 4.70 -14.63
N LEU A 135 -5.11 4.40 -13.71
CA LEU A 135 -5.36 3.05 -13.22
C LEU A 135 -5.86 2.15 -14.35
N GLN A 136 -5.24 0.99 -14.48
CA GLN A 136 -5.53 -0.04 -15.45
C GLN A 136 -5.92 -1.32 -14.72
N THR A 137 -6.48 -2.28 -15.46
CA THR A 137 -6.65 -3.66 -15.01
C THR A 137 -5.71 -4.57 -15.80
N ASP A 138 -5.06 -5.51 -15.12
CA ASP A 138 -4.28 -6.55 -15.80
C ASP A 138 -5.18 -7.69 -16.32
N GLY A 139 -4.57 -8.69 -16.98
CA GLY A 139 -5.30 -9.83 -17.54
C GLY A 139 -6.01 -10.71 -16.51
N SER A 140 -5.72 -10.54 -15.22
CA SER A 140 -6.39 -11.21 -14.11
C SER A 140 -7.48 -10.34 -13.45
N GLY A 141 -7.66 -9.11 -13.92
CA GLY A 141 -8.58 -8.13 -13.35
C GLY A 141 -8.02 -7.37 -12.15
N ALA A 142 -6.73 -7.50 -11.83
CA ALA A 142 -6.10 -6.77 -10.74
C ALA A 142 -5.70 -5.36 -11.15
N ALA A 143 -5.77 -4.42 -10.21
CA ALA A 143 -5.44 -3.02 -10.44
C ALA A 143 -3.93 -2.81 -10.70
N LYS A 144 -3.61 -2.02 -11.72
CA LYS A 144 -2.24 -1.76 -12.15
C LYS A 144 -2.01 -0.30 -12.52
N LEU A 145 -0.81 0.20 -12.23
CA LEU A 145 -0.27 1.44 -12.80
C LEU A 145 1.00 1.13 -13.60
N ALA A 146 1.09 1.68 -14.80
CA ALA A 146 2.30 1.65 -15.60
C ALA A 146 2.93 3.05 -15.63
N LEU A 147 4.20 3.12 -15.25
CA LEU A 147 5.00 4.33 -15.18
C LEU A 147 6.26 4.16 -16.06
N ARG A 148 6.75 5.27 -16.59
CA ARG A 148 8.00 5.31 -17.36
C ARG A 148 8.93 6.34 -16.75
N LEU A 149 10.20 5.98 -16.55
CA LEU A 149 11.23 6.96 -16.26
C LEU A 149 11.76 7.56 -17.56
N ASP A 150 11.92 8.88 -17.57
CA ASP A 150 12.55 9.60 -18.67
C ASP A 150 14.08 9.64 -18.57
#